data_AF-X5PLC0-F1
#
_entry.id   AF-X5PLC0-F1
#
_cell.length_a   1.000
_cell.length_b   1.000
_cell.length_c   1.000
_cell.angle_alpha   90.00
_cell.angle_beta   90.00
_cell.angle_gamma   90.00
#
_symmetry.space_group_name_H-M   'P 1'
#
loop_
_entity.id
_entity.type
_entity.pdbx_description
1 polymer ?
#
loop_
_entity_poly.entity_id
_entity_poly.type
_entity_poly.pdbx_seq_one_letter_code
_entity_poly.pdbx_strand_id
1 'polypeptide(L)'
;MHGGEKVTAAQPDAAQAEWLAKLHKQLLSDDSIQFDLPAYVQPKTPEWLKPLGEFLKSLGPYMIYLFWGAVITGAAIILLLIFLEVKGVAWRLPWWRQKSVTEAEATWHPDVGAAQVLLSEADALAARGEYDEAVHLLLRRSVADIAGRLPDFLRPSLTARDIAGAASLPTRARGAFTQIARIVEAALFARRPVGPEGWQEARSAYERFVFRDAWT
;
A
#
# COMPACT_ATOMS: atom_id res chain seq x y z
N MET A 1 -25.20 -42.68 -30.81
CA MET A 1 -26.24 -41.69 -31.12
C MET A 1 -27.15 -41.57 -29.91
N HIS A 2 -27.01 -40.50 -29.13
CA HIS A 2 -27.94 -40.16 -28.04
C HIS A 2 -28.53 -38.79 -28.38
N GLY A 3 -29.83 -38.79 -28.62
CA GLY A 3 -30.59 -37.64 -29.13
C GLY A 3 -30.67 -36.53 -28.10
N GLY A 4 -30.47 -35.30 -28.56
CA GLY A 4 -30.66 -34.10 -27.77
C GLY A 4 -32.13 -33.95 -27.36
N GLU A 5 -32.35 -33.93 -26.05
CA GLU A 5 -33.63 -33.59 -25.45
C GLU A 5 -33.89 -32.10 -25.69
N LYS A 6 -34.76 -31.80 -26.66
CA LYS A 6 -35.26 -30.45 -26.85
C LYS A 6 -36.19 -30.14 -25.68
N VAL A 7 -35.76 -29.27 -24.78
CA VAL A 7 -36.62 -28.70 -23.74
C VAL A 7 -37.70 -27.86 -24.43
N THR A 8 -38.86 -28.45 -24.68
CA THR A 8 -40.05 -27.75 -25.13
C THR A 8 -40.51 -26.85 -23.99
N ALA A 9 -40.32 -25.54 -24.13
CA ALA A 9 -40.90 -24.58 -23.20
C ALA A 9 -42.43 -24.76 -23.20
N ALA A 10 -42.98 -25.26 -22.09
CA ALA A 10 -44.41 -25.30 -21.88
C ALA A 10 -44.94 -23.86 -21.93
N GLN A 11 -45.98 -23.62 -22.74
CA GLN A 11 -46.68 -22.34 -22.72
C GLN A 11 -47.22 -22.11 -21.30
N PRO A 12 -46.96 -20.94 -20.70
CA PRO A 12 -47.43 -20.67 -19.34
C PRO A 12 -48.96 -20.71 -19.34
N ASP A 13 -49.52 -21.35 -18.32
CA ASP A 13 -50.96 -21.33 -18.06
C ASP A 13 -51.43 -19.88 -17.90
N ALA A 14 -52.70 -19.59 -18.21
CA ALA A 14 -53.25 -18.23 -18.18
C ALA A 14 -53.03 -17.56 -16.81
N ALA A 15 -53.14 -18.34 -15.73
CA ALA A 15 -52.85 -17.88 -14.36
C ALA A 15 -51.38 -17.50 -14.13
N GLN A 16 -50.43 -18.20 -14.77
CA GLN A 16 -48.99 -17.90 -14.66
C GLN A 16 -48.64 -16.64 -15.45
N ALA A 17 -49.27 -16.43 -16.62
CA ALA A 17 -49.10 -15.22 -17.41
C ALA A 17 -49.61 -13.98 -16.65
N GLU A 18 -50.75 -14.07 -15.98
CA GLU A 18 -51.28 -13.00 -15.14
C GLU A 18 -50.38 -12.70 -13.92
N TRP A 19 -49.87 -13.74 -13.26
CA TRP A 19 -48.92 -13.59 -12.14
C TRP A 19 -47.59 -12.94 -12.58
N LEU A 20 -47.02 -13.37 -13.71
CA LEU A 20 -45.82 -12.77 -14.30
C LEU A 20 -46.05 -11.30 -14.68
N ALA A 21 -47.20 -10.98 -15.29
CA ALA A 21 -47.55 -9.60 -15.63
C ALA A 21 -47.66 -8.71 -14.38
N LYS A 22 -48.21 -9.24 -13.29
CA LYS A 22 -48.30 -8.54 -12.00
C LYS A 22 -46.94 -8.29 -11.38
N LEU A 23 -46.06 -9.30 -11.35
CA LEU A 23 -44.70 -9.17 -10.84
C LEU A 23 -43.86 -8.22 -11.69
N HIS A 24 -43.98 -8.30 -13.01
CA HIS A 24 -43.28 -7.39 -13.93
C HIS A 24 -43.71 -5.93 -13.69
N LYS A 25 -45.02 -5.69 -13.48
CA LYS A 25 -45.53 -4.36 -13.12
C LYS A 25 -45.03 -3.89 -11.75
N GLN A 26 -44.94 -4.79 -10.78
CA GLN A 26 -44.40 -4.50 -9.45
C GLN A 26 -42.90 -4.17 -9.50
N LEU A 27 -42.13 -4.89 -10.33
CA LEU A 27 -40.70 -4.67 -10.52
C LEU A 27 -40.43 -3.34 -11.24
N LEU A 28 -41.20 -3.01 -12.28
CA LEU A 28 -41.10 -1.72 -12.97
C LEU A 28 -41.54 -0.51 -12.14
N SER A 29 -42.28 -0.72 -11.05
CA SER A 29 -42.71 0.35 -10.12
C SER A 29 -41.86 0.42 -8.85
N ASP A 30 -40.81 -0.41 -8.76
CA ASP A 30 -39.87 -0.37 -7.65
C ASP A 30 -38.86 0.78 -7.86
N ASP A 31 -39.10 1.89 -7.15
CA ASP A 31 -38.24 3.08 -7.19
C ASP A 31 -36.82 2.83 -6.63
N SER A 32 -36.56 1.67 -6.00
CA SER A 32 -35.21 1.29 -5.56
C SER A 32 -34.32 0.80 -6.71
N ILE A 33 -34.91 0.47 -7.86
CA ILE A 33 -34.21 -0.07 -9.02
C ILE A 33 -34.22 0.97 -10.15
N GLN A 34 -33.03 1.42 -10.54
CA GLN A 34 -32.87 2.29 -11.70
C GLN A 34 -32.98 1.47 -12.99
N PHE A 35 -34.10 1.60 -13.72
CA PHE A 35 -34.29 1.00 -15.05
C PHE A 35 -33.88 1.92 -16.20
N ASP A 36 -33.78 3.22 -15.95
CA ASP A 36 -33.43 4.22 -16.95
C ASP A 36 -31.94 4.59 -16.85
N LEU A 37 -31.21 4.53 -17.96
CA LEU A 37 -29.85 5.04 -18.05
C LEU A 37 -29.93 6.44 -18.64
N PRO A 38 -29.83 7.52 -17.82
CA PRO A 38 -29.90 8.86 -18.35
C PRO A 38 -28.77 9.08 -19.36
N ALA A 39 -29.10 9.69 -20.50
CA ALA A 39 -28.10 10.07 -21.49
C ALA A 39 -27.06 10.98 -20.85
N TYR A 40 -25.78 10.71 -21.10
CA TYR A 40 -24.69 11.51 -20.57
C TYR A 40 -24.79 12.96 -21.06
N VAL A 41 -25.00 13.89 -20.12
CA VAL A 41 -24.95 15.33 -20.39
C VAL A 41 -23.55 15.82 -20.07
N GLN A 42 -22.86 16.42 -21.06
CA GLN A 42 -21.56 17.02 -20.79
C GLN A 42 -21.71 18.14 -19.74
N PRO A 43 -20.98 18.06 -18.61
CA PRO A 43 -21.04 19.11 -17.61
C PRO A 43 -20.48 20.39 -18.20
N LYS A 44 -21.21 21.51 -18.04
CA LYS A 44 -20.68 22.83 -18.39
C LYS A 44 -19.44 23.09 -17.53
N THR A 45 -18.38 23.61 -18.15
CA THR A 45 -17.17 23.97 -17.41
C THR A 45 -17.52 25.01 -16.33
N PRO A 46 -17.11 24.78 -15.07
CA PRO A 46 -17.40 25.69 -13.98
C PRO A 46 -16.86 27.10 -14.26
N GLU A 47 -17.62 28.14 -13.89
CA GLU A 47 -17.21 29.53 -14.13
C GLU A 47 -15.86 29.88 -13.48
N TRP A 48 -15.52 29.27 -12.35
CA TRP A 48 -14.24 29.46 -11.66
C TRP A 48 -13.03 28.87 -12.42
N LEU A 49 -13.24 27.93 -13.34
CA LEU A 49 -12.18 27.29 -14.14
C LEU A 49 -11.80 28.10 -15.38
N LYS A 50 -12.69 28.97 -15.85
CA LYS A 50 -12.43 29.86 -16.99
C LYS A 50 -11.19 30.75 -16.79
N PRO A 51 -11.02 31.48 -15.68
CA PRO A 51 -9.84 32.33 -15.48
C PRO A 51 -8.53 31.52 -15.42
N LEU A 52 -8.56 30.32 -14.83
CA LEU A 52 -7.39 29.43 -14.80
C LEU A 52 -7.00 28.96 -16.20
N GLY A 53 -7.98 28.58 -17.02
CA GLY A 53 -7.74 28.15 -18.41
C GLY A 53 -7.23 29.28 -19.30
N GLU A 54 -7.73 30.50 -19.13
CA GLU A 54 -7.24 31.68 -19.85
C GLU A 54 -5.80 32.04 -19.46
N PHE A 55 -5.47 31.97 -18.16
CA PHE A 55 -4.11 32.13 -17.67
C PHE A 55 -3.15 31.08 -18.27
N LEU A 56 -3.56 29.81 -18.29
CA LEU A 56 -2.74 28.73 -18.85
C LEU A 56 -2.51 28.89 -20.36
N LYS A 57 -3.53 29.36 -21.10
CA LYS A 57 -3.38 29.71 -22.53
C LYS A 57 -2.40 30.86 -22.74
N SER A 58 -2.43 31.88 -21.88
CA SER A 58 -1.49 33.02 -21.91
C SER A 58 -0.05 32.59 -21.65
N LEU A 59 0.15 31.55 -20.82
CA LEU A 59 1.45 30.92 -20.55
C LEU A 59 1.98 30.04 -21.69
N GLY A 60 1.12 29.57 -22.59
CA GLY A 60 1.48 28.71 -23.72
C GLY A 60 2.75 29.15 -24.48
N PRO A 61 2.85 30.39 -24.98
CA PRO A 61 4.05 30.87 -25.68
C PRO A 61 5.28 30.99 -24.78
N TYR A 62 5.11 31.17 -23.46
CA TYR A 62 6.22 31.27 -22.51
C TYR A 62 6.74 29.90 -22.03
N MET A 63 5.93 28.85 -22.19
CA MET A 63 6.27 27.49 -21.76
C MET A 63 7.51 26.94 -22.50
N ILE A 64 7.74 27.39 -23.74
CA ILE A 64 8.94 27.05 -24.52
C ILE A 64 10.19 27.65 -23.85
N TYR A 65 10.13 28.92 -23.45
CA TYR A 65 11.25 29.57 -22.76
C TYR A 65 11.47 28.99 -21.35
N LEU A 66 10.40 28.64 -20.63
CA LEU A 66 10.48 27.97 -19.34
C LEU A 66 11.15 26.59 -19.49
N PHE A 67 10.77 25.82 -20.52
CA PHE A 67 11.36 24.52 -20.82
C PHE A 67 12.86 24.64 -21.12
N TRP A 68 13.25 25.53 -22.03
CA TRP A 68 14.67 25.75 -22.33
C TRP A 68 15.44 26.34 -21.15
N GLY A 69 14.81 27.20 -20.34
CA GLY A 69 15.38 27.69 -19.08
C GLY A 69 15.66 26.55 -18.09
N ALA A 70 14.71 25.62 -17.94
CA ALA A 70 14.88 24.44 -17.10
C ALA A 70 15.98 23.51 -17.64
N VAL A 71 16.05 23.30 -18.96
CA VAL A 71 17.09 22.50 -19.62
C VAL A 71 18.48 23.13 -19.42
N ILE A 72 18.63 24.44 -19.65
CA ILE A 72 19.89 25.16 -19.45
C ILE A 72 20.30 25.10 -17.98
N THR A 73 19.35 25.30 -17.06
CA THR A 73 19.61 25.21 -15.61
C THR A 73 20.05 23.81 -15.22
N GLY A 74 19.37 22.78 -15.71
CA GLY A 74 19.74 21.38 -15.48
C GLY A 74 21.13 21.05 -16.04
N ALA A 75 21.43 21.49 -17.26
CA ALA A 75 22.75 21.33 -17.86
C ALA A 75 23.84 22.07 -17.06
N ALA A 76 23.56 23.29 -16.59
CA ALA A 76 24.48 24.05 -15.74
C ALA A 76 24.72 23.36 -14.39
N ILE A 77 23.69 22.77 -13.78
CA ILE A 77 23.82 21.98 -12.56
C ILE A 77 24.68 20.74 -12.82
N ILE A 78 24.45 20.01 -13.91
CA ILE A 78 25.25 18.83 -14.26
C ILE A 78 26.72 19.22 -14.47
N LEU A 79 26.98 20.29 -15.22
CA LEU A 79 28.34 20.81 -15.43
C LEU A 79 29.00 21.26 -14.12
N LEU A 80 28.24 21.92 -13.23
CA LEU A 80 28.70 22.31 -11.91
C LEU A 80 29.07 21.08 -11.06
N LEU A 81 28.24 20.03 -11.07
CA LEU A 81 28.50 18.78 -10.35
C LEU A 81 29.74 18.08 -10.88
N ILE A 82 29.91 17.98 -12.21
CA ILE A 82 31.12 17.41 -12.83
C ILE A 82 32.35 18.24 -12.44
N PHE A 83 32.25 19.56 -12.46
CA PHE A 83 33.35 20.44 -12.07
C PHE A 83 33.72 20.29 -10.59
N LEU A 84 32.73 20.19 -9.70
CA LEU A 84 32.94 19.96 -8.26
C LEU A 84 33.60 18.60 -7.99
N GLU A 85 33.17 17.55 -8.71
CA GLU A 85 33.74 16.21 -8.64
C GLU A 85 35.22 16.20 -9.06
N VAL A 86 35.56 16.84 -10.19
CA VAL A 86 36.93 16.95 -10.69
C VAL A 86 37.85 17.71 -9.72
N LYS A 87 37.32 18.69 -8.98
CA LYS A 87 38.10 19.42 -7.96
C LYS A 87 38.27 18.66 -6.65
N GLY A 88 37.79 17.41 -6.55
CA GLY A 88 37.92 16.58 -5.34
C GLY A 88 37.24 17.20 -4.11
N VAL A 89 36.30 18.12 -4.34
CA VAL A 89 35.54 18.76 -3.26
C VAL A 89 34.52 17.73 -2.81
N ALA A 90 34.88 16.96 -1.78
CA ALA A 90 33.97 16.03 -1.12
C ALA A 90 32.82 16.81 -0.44
N TRP A 91 31.82 17.18 -1.23
CA TRP A 91 30.59 17.80 -0.78
C TRP A 91 29.76 16.75 -0.07
N ARG A 92 30.02 16.60 1.23
CA ARG A 92 29.21 15.78 2.13
C ARG A 92 27.89 16.53 2.39
N LEU A 93 26.96 16.50 1.43
CA LEU A 93 25.58 16.93 1.65
C LEU A 93 24.97 16.04 2.76
N PRO A 94 24.53 16.60 3.91
CA PRO A 94 24.03 15.81 5.05
C PRO A 94 22.80 14.92 4.78
N TRP A 95 22.14 15.10 3.64
CA TRP A 95 20.78 14.65 3.32
C TRP A 95 20.76 13.54 2.26
N TRP A 96 21.93 13.22 1.66
CA TRP A 96 22.13 12.09 0.77
C TRP A 96 23.17 11.10 1.33
N ARG A 97 22.99 10.67 2.58
CA ARG A 97 23.51 9.36 2.98
C ARG A 97 22.56 8.27 2.50
N GLN A 98 22.65 7.96 1.22
CA GLN A 98 22.18 6.69 0.68
C GLN A 98 23.35 5.95 0.03
N LYS A 99 23.98 5.12 0.87
CA LYS A 99 24.53 3.80 0.54
C LYS A 99 25.25 3.70 -0.82
N SER A 100 26.50 4.14 -0.87
CA SER A 100 27.46 3.56 -1.82
C SER A 100 27.67 2.10 -1.41
N VAL A 101 27.03 1.18 -2.13
CA VAL A 101 27.40 -0.23 -2.15
C VAL A 101 28.73 -0.31 -2.88
N THR A 102 29.81 -0.24 -2.12
CA THR A 102 31.09 -0.78 -2.53
C THR A 102 31.28 -2.04 -1.70
N GLU A 103 31.27 -3.13 -2.44
CA GLU A 103 31.71 -4.47 -2.12
C GLU A 103 32.68 -4.52 -0.92
N ALA A 104 32.10 -4.79 0.24
CA ALA A 104 32.78 -5.43 1.34
C ALA A 104 31.76 -6.43 1.88
N GLU A 105 32.16 -7.69 1.90
CA GLU A 105 31.51 -8.75 2.67
C GLU A 105 31.32 -8.25 4.10
N ALA A 106 30.15 -7.69 4.38
CA ALA A 106 29.77 -7.23 5.70
C ALA A 106 28.42 -7.84 5.99
N THR A 107 28.45 -8.96 6.70
CA THR A 107 27.35 -9.56 7.44
C THR A 107 26.45 -8.45 8.00
N TRP A 108 25.34 -8.19 7.30
CA TRP A 108 24.41 -7.14 7.64
C TRP A 108 23.81 -7.45 9.02
N HIS A 109 24.17 -6.67 10.04
CA HIS A 109 23.54 -6.70 11.35
C HIS A 109 22.46 -5.61 11.40
N PRO A 110 21.28 -5.89 11.99
CA PRO A 110 20.31 -4.84 12.28
C PRO A 110 20.96 -3.75 13.15
N ASP A 111 20.59 -2.48 12.92
CA ASP A 111 20.93 -1.36 13.80
C ASP A 111 20.22 -1.58 15.15
N VAL A 112 20.90 -2.30 16.03
CA VAL A 112 20.43 -2.73 17.36
C VAL A 112 19.87 -1.55 18.16
N GLY A 113 20.45 -0.36 17.98
CA GLY A 113 20.00 0.87 18.64
C GLY A 113 18.61 1.32 18.18
N ALA A 114 18.34 1.32 16.88
CA ALA A 114 17.03 1.68 16.34
C ALA A 114 15.93 0.70 16.78
N ALA A 115 16.25 -0.59 16.88
CA ALA A 115 15.31 -1.60 17.36
C ALA A 115 14.98 -1.44 18.86
N GLN A 116 15.96 -1.07 19.68
CA GLN A 116 15.77 -0.80 21.11
C GLN A 116 14.91 0.43 21.36
N VAL A 117 15.14 1.53 20.62
CA VAL A 117 14.31 2.74 20.71
C VAL A 117 12.86 2.43 20.32
N LEU A 118 12.65 1.62 19.29
CA LEU A 118 11.31 1.25 18.89
C LEU A 118 10.61 0.34 19.93
N LEU A 119 11.34 -0.61 20.52
CA LEU A 119 10.80 -1.46 21.57
C LEU A 119 10.39 -0.64 22.81
N SER A 120 11.16 0.40 23.17
CA SER A 120 10.81 1.28 24.28
C SER A 120 9.57 2.14 24.01
N GLU A 121 9.38 2.60 22.76
CA GLU A 121 8.13 3.27 22.34
C GLU A 121 6.93 2.32 22.42
N ALA A 122 7.09 1.08 21.96
CA ALA A 122 6.05 0.07 22.03
C ALA A 122 5.72 -0.32 23.48
N ASP A 123 6.74 -0.40 24.36
CA ASP A 123 6.56 -0.59 25.80
C ASP A 123 5.79 0.56 26.45
N ALA A 124 6.05 1.79 26.04
CA ALA A 124 5.35 2.96 26.56
C ALA A 124 3.85 2.95 26.20
N LEU A 125 3.49 2.45 25.02
CA LEU A 125 2.09 2.23 24.61
C LEU A 125 1.45 1.11 25.44
N ALA A 126 2.13 -0.03 25.56
CA ALA A 126 1.64 -1.15 26.37
C ALA A 126 1.45 -0.78 27.85
N ALA A 127 2.32 0.07 28.42
CA ALA A 127 2.19 0.56 29.78
C ALA A 127 0.94 1.43 30.01
N ARG A 128 0.38 2.03 28.96
CA ARG A 128 -0.89 2.78 28.99
C ARG A 128 -2.11 1.88 28.79
N GLY A 129 -1.92 0.58 28.58
CA GLY A 129 -2.97 -0.37 28.23
C GLY A 129 -3.33 -0.37 26.73
N GLU A 130 -2.60 0.38 25.90
CA GLU A 130 -2.80 0.48 24.45
C GLU A 130 -2.06 -0.67 23.73
N TYR A 131 -2.46 -1.91 24.02
CA TYR A 131 -1.79 -3.10 23.48
C TYR A 131 -1.99 -3.28 21.98
N ASP A 132 -3.16 -2.93 21.45
CA ASP A 132 -3.47 -3.01 20.02
C ASP A 132 -2.48 -2.13 19.23
N GLU A 133 -2.33 -0.88 19.64
CA GLU A 133 -1.41 0.11 19.06
C GLU A 133 0.05 -0.33 19.19
N ALA A 134 0.44 -0.88 20.33
CA ALA A 134 1.79 -1.39 20.56
C ALA A 134 2.14 -2.52 19.57
N VAL A 135 1.24 -3.49 19.37
CA VAL A 135 1.46 -4.57 18.40
C VAL A 135 1.40 -4.04 16.95
N HIS A 136 0.48 -3.11 16.65
CA HIS A 136 0.41 -2.47 15.34
C HIS A 136 1.69 -1.70 14.98
N LEU A 137 2.35 -1.10 15.97
CA LEU A 137 3.64 -0.42 15.79
C LEU A 137 4.74 -1.44 15.45
N LEU A 138 4.80 -2.58 16.14
CA LEU A 138 5.74 -3.67 15.83
C LEU A 138 5.53 -4.24 14.41
N LEU A 139 4.27 -4.42 13.98
CA LEU A 139 3.97 -4.90 12.63
C LEU A 139 4.47 -3.93 11.56
N ARG A 140 4.14 -2.64 11.70
CA ARG A 140 4.57 -1.60 10.74
C ARG A 140 6.09 -1.54 10.64
N ARG A 141 6.78 -1.61 11.78
CA ARG A 141 8.24 -1.64 11.79
C ARG A 141 8.80 -2.87 11.11
N SER A 142 8.23 -4.05 11.39
CA SER A 142 8.67 -5.29 10.77
C SER A 142 8.53 -5.24 9.24
N VAL A 143 7.44 -4.65 8.72
CA VAL A 143 7.25 -4.43 7.28
C VAL A 143 8.31 -3.48 6.72
N ALA A 144 8.62 -2.38 7.42
CA ALA A 144 9.66 -1.45 7.00
C ALA A 144 11.05 -2.10 6.97
N ASP A 145 11.37 -2.97 7.94
CA ASP A 145 12.63 -3.73 7.95
C ASP A 145 12.69 -4.77 6.82
N ILE A 146 11.56 -5.38 6.45
CA ILE A 146 11.48 -6.23 5.25
C ILE A 146 11.70 -5.39 3.99
N ALA A 147 11.10 -4.21 3.89
CA ALA A 147 11.25 -3.30 2.75
C ALA A 147 12.71 -2.89 2.53
N GLY A 148 13.44 -2.63 3.61
CA GLY A 148 14.85 -2.29 3.54
C GLY A 148 15.76 -3.44 3.09
N ARG A 149 15.36 -4.70 3.37
CA ARG A 149 16.13 -5.90 3.02
C ARG A 149 15.78 -6.48 1.64
N LEU A 150 14.50 -6.45 1.26
CA LEU A 150 13.98 -6.97 0.01
C LEU A 150 13.10 -5.90 -0.68
N PRO A 151 13.72 -4.84 -1.26
CA PRO A 151 12.99 -3.74 -1.87
C PRO A 151 12.15 -4.18 -3.08
N ASP A 152 12.64 -5.14 -3.88
CA ASP A 152 11.93 -5.62 -5.07
C ASP A 152 10.75 -6.56 -4.75
N PHE A 153 10.71 -7.09 -3.52
CA PHE A 153 9.68 -8.04 -3.08
C PHE A 153 8.40 -7.33 -2.65
N LEU A 154 8.51 -6.23 -1.89
CA LEU A 154 7.33 -5.56 -1.33
C LEU A 154 6.62 -4.68 -2.37
N ARG A 155 5.33 -4.96 -2.57
CA ARG A 155 4.43 -4.15 -3.39
C ARG A 155 3.34 -3.53 -2.51
N PRO A 156 2.84 -2.32 -2.83
CA PRO A 156 1.78 -1.69 -2.06
C PRO A 156 0.48 -2.52 -1.93
N SER A 157 0.26 -3.48 -2.82
CA SER A 157 -0.90 -4.36 -2.82
C SER A 157 -0.79 -5.56 -1.86
N LEU A 158 0.38 -5.82 -1.27
CA LEU A 158 0.58 -6.99 -0.41
C LEU A 158 0.02 -6.75 0.99
N THR A 159 -0.75 -7.72 1.48
CA THR A 159 -1.23 -7.74 2.87
C THR A 159 -0.18 -8.32 3.82
N ALA A 160 -0.36 -8.12 5.13
CA ALA A 160 0.50 -8.74 6.14
C ALA A 160 0.51 -10.28 6.01
N ARG A 161 -0.63 -10.89 5.67
CA ARG A 161 -0.73 -12.32 5.40
C ARG A 161 0.05 -12.76 4.16
N ASP A 162 0.01 -11.98 3.08
CA ASP A 162 0.74 -12.28 1.85
C ASP A 162 2.25 -12.21 2.08
N ILE A 163 2.69 -11.18 2.82
CA ILE A 163 4.09 -11.02 3.22
C ILE A 163 4.52 -12.20 4.10
N ALA A 164 3.69 -12.62 5.06
CA ALA A 164 3.97 -13.77 5.94
C ALA A 164 4.05 -15.12 5.20
N GLY A 165 3.38 -15.24 4.05
CA GLY A 165 3.40 -16.43 3.21
C GLY A 165 4.58 -16.52 2.23
N ALA A 166 5.35 -15.45 2.06
CA ALA A 166 6.31 -15.35 0.97
C ALA A 166 7.57 -16.21 1.16
N ALA A 167 7.93 -16.98 0.13
CA ALA A 167 9.13 -17.83 0.12
C ALA A 167 10.46 -17.04 0.01
N SER A 168 10.38 -15.75 -0.33
CA SER A 168 11.52 -14.83 -0.38
C SER A 168 12.07 -14.50 1.02
N LEU A 169 11.28 -14.70 2.07
CA LEU A 169 11.70 -14.49 3.45
C LEU A 169 12.37 -15.75 4.02
N PRO A 170 13.52 -15.63 4.70
CA PRO A 170 14.12 -16.73 5.44
C PRO A 170 13.12 -17.35 6.43
N THR A 171 13.14 -18.68 6.58
CA THR A 171 12.13 -19.43 7.35
C THR A 171 11.95 -18.91 8.79
N ARG A 172 13.06 -18.51 9.44
CA ARG A 172 13.05 -17.97 10.80
C ARG A 172 12.36 -16.59 10.88
N ALA A 173 12.76 -15.65 10.01
CA ALA A 173 12.13 -14.33 9.92
C ALA A 173 10.65 -14.43 9.54
N ARG A 174 10.32 -15.29 8.57
CA ARG A 174 8.95 -15.55 8.12
C ARG A 174 8.06 -16.07 9.26
N GLY A 175 8.57 -17.02 10.06
CA GLY A 175 7.83 -17.55 11.22
C GLY A 175 7.55 -16.50 12.28
N ALA A 176 8.55 -15.68 12.61
CA ALA A 176 8.41 -14.59 13.58
C ALA A 176 7.41 -13.52 13.09
N PHE A 177 7.52 -13.09 11.83
CA PHE A 177 6.60 -12.12 11.23
C PHE A 177 5.17 -12.66 11.14
N THR A 178 4.99 -13.94 10.80
CA THR A 178 3.67 -14.60 10.75
C THR A 178 2.96 -14.52 12.10
N GLN A 179 3.69 -14.69 13.20
CA GLN A 179 3.13 -14.64 14.54
C GLN A 179 2.61 -13.24 14.88
N ILE A 180 3.40 -12.20 14.60
CA ILE A 180 3.00 -10.79 14.78
C ILE A 180 1.76 -10.48 13.92
N ALA A 181 1.79 -10.85 12.64
CA ALA A 181 0.69 -10.62 11.71
C ALA A 181 -0.63 -11.27 12.19
N ARG A 182 -0.58 -12.52 12.68
CA ARG A 182 -1.77 -13.20 13.20
C ARG A 182 -2.39 -12.52 14.42
N ILE A 183 -1.57 -12.02 15.34
CA ILE A 183 -2.05 -11.32 16.55
C ILE A 183 -2.76 -10.03 16.13
N VAL A 184 -2.15 -9.24 15.23
CA VAL A 184 -2.76 -8.02 14.69
C VAL A 184 -4.04 -8.30 13.92
N GLU A 185 -4.05 -9.32 13.05
CA GLU A 185 -5.22 -9.68 12.26
C GLU A 185 -6.37 -10.15 13.15
N ALA A 186 -6.09 -10.89 14.22
CA ALA A 186 -7.12 -11.27 15.19
C ALA A 186 -7.73 -10.06 15.89
N ALA A 187 -6.91 -9.06 16.24
CA ALA A 187 -7.39 -7.82 16.84
C ALA A 187 -8.24 -7.00 15.87
N LEU A 188 -7.74 -6.80 14.66
CA LEU A 188 -8.36 -5.94 13.66
C LEU A 188 -9.61 -6.57 13.04
N PHE A 189 -9.63 -7.88 12.77
CA PHE A 189 -10.72 -8.55 12.06
C PHE A 189 -11.65 -9.36 12.96
N ALA A 190 -11.14 -9.96 14.05
CA ALA A 190 -11.96 -10.82 14.92
C ALA A 190 -12.57 -10.08 16.12
N ARG A 191 -12.38 -8.75 16.24
CA ARG A 191 -12.78 -7.93 17.41
C ARG A 191 -12.30 -8.53 18.74
N ARG A 192 -11.12 -9.15 18.73
CA ARG A 192 -10.47 -9.70 19.92
C ARG A 192 -9.35 -8.76 20.34
N PRO A 193 -9.58 -7.82 21.27
CA PRO A 193 -8.54 -6.86 21.64
C PRO A 193 -7.30 -7.59 22.14
N VAL A 194 -6.13 -7.07 21.81
CA VAL A 194 -4.86 -7.61 22.28
C VAL A 194 -4.81 -7.40 23.80
N GLY A 195 -4.69 -8.49 24.54
CA GLY A 195 -4.40 -8.46 25.97
C GLY A 195 -2.89 -8.39 26.26
N PRO A 196 -2.50 -8.27 27.53
CA PRO A 196 -1.09 -8.29 27.94
C PRO A 196 -0.35 -9.55 27.47
N GLU A 197 -1.03 -10.70 27.40
CA GLU A 197 -0.46 -11.94 26.88
C GLU A 197 -0.15 -11.84 25.37
N GLY A 198 -1.08 -11.33 24.58
CA GLY A 198 -0.89 -11.12 23.15
C GLY A 198 0.20 -10.10 22.83
N TRP A 199 0.32 -9.07 23.67
CA TRP A 199 1.43 -8.11 23.61
C TRP A 199 2.79 -8.79 23.83
N GLN A 200 2.94 -9.58 24.91
CA GLN A 200 4.20 -10.28 25.20
C GLN A 200 4.57 -11.29 24.11
N GLU A 201 3.58 -11.96 23.53
CA GLU A 201 3.79 -12.87 22.42
C GLU A 201 4.31 -12.14 21.17
N ALA A 202 3.69 -11.00 20.81
CA ALA A 202 4.10 -10.17 19.69
C ALA A 202 5.50 -9.56 19.89
N ARG A 203 5.80 -9.07 21.10
CA ARG A 203 7.12 -8.56 21.48
C ARG A 203 8.19 -9.64 21.31
N SER A 204 7.96 -10.81 21.89
CA SER A 204 8.89 -11.93 21.80
C SER A 204 9.11 -12.38 20.36
N ALA A 205 8.07 -12.31 19.52
CA ALA A 205 8.18 -12.59 18.09
C ALA A 205 9.02 -11.53 17.36
N TYR A 206 8.83 -10.25 17.68
CA TYR A 206 9.64 -9.16 17.12
C TYR A 206 11.12 -9.27 17.53
N GLU A 207 11.40 -9.60 18.79
CA GLU A 207 12.78 -9.84 19.23
C GLU A 207 13.44 -10.99 18.48
N ARG A 208 12.72 -12.08 18.21
CA ARG A 208 13.22 -13.17 17.35
C ARG A 208 13.44 -12.74 15.91
N PHE A 209 12.65 -11.79 15.41
CA PHE A 209 12.76 -11.25 14.05
C PHE A 209 13.99 -10.34 13.88
N VAL A 210 14.37 -9.60 14.94
CA VAL A 210 15.46 -8.61 14.90
C VAL A 210 16.78 -9.12 15.48
N PHE A 211 16.77 -9.74 16.66
CA PHE A 211 17.99 -10.01 17.44
C PHE A 211 18.59 -11.41 17.24
N ARG A 212 17.89 -12.33 16.59
CA ARG A 212 18.46 -13.62 16.19
C ARG A 212 18.96 -13.52 14.76
N ASP A 213 19.82 -14.46 14.36
CA ASP A 213 20.22 -14.76 12.98
C ASP A 213 19.00 -15.26 12.15
N ALA A 214 17.89 -14.54 12.20
CA ALA A 214 16.65 -14.84 11.51
C ALA A 214 16.76 -14.56 10.00
N TRP A 215 17.83 -13.85 9.62
CA TRP A 215 18.09 -13.33 8.28
C TRP A 215 19.37 -13.89 7.65
N THR A 216 20.01 -14.87 8.30
CA THR A 216 21.09 -15.69 7.73
C THR A 216 20.54 -16.91 7.01
#